data_AF-A0A9X5APP2-F1
#
_entry.id   AF-A0A9X5APP2-F1
#
_cell.length_a   1.000
_cell.length_b   1.000
_cell.length_c   1.000
_cell.angle_alpha   90.00
_cell.angle_beta   90.00
_cell.angle_gamma   90.00
#
_symmetry.space_group_name_H-M   'P 1'
#
loop_
_entity.id
_entity.type
_entity.pdbx_description
1 polymer ?
#
loop_
_entity_poly.entity_id
_entity_poly.type
_entity_poly.pdbx_seq_one_letter_code
_entity_poly.pdbx_strand_id
1 'polypeptide(L)'
;MEKQFEHWYEEKLYLVYGAMKKLHLRGDLDEFYQIGLVALWEASLRYNEEKGEFDHFAYSYIINRMKTSLTRMTKYQERICLTEDHFLETYEEEFSKSENVINDLIMENYLRYLTKNQQEVIRERYINDYSVEETAKHLGISVNAVKNRTRDALKKLRKILKGEM
;
A
#
# COMPACT_ATOMS: atom_id res chain seq x y z
N MET A 1 -6.05 14.92 23.16
CA MET A 1 -7.11 14.94 22.12
C MET A 1 -6.49 14.71 20.74
N GLU A 2 -5.40 15.39 20.39
CA GLU A 2 -4.66 15.18 19.12
C GLU A 2 -4.18 13.73 18.90
N LYS A 3 -3.56 13.08 19.90
CA LYS A 3 -3.06 11.70 19.77
C LYS A 3 -4.12 10.65 19.41
N GLN A 4 -5.37 10.87 19.82
CA GLN A 4 -6.46 9.92 19.52
C GLN A 4 -6.94 10.07 18.07
N PHE A 5 -6.91 11.30 17.56
CA PHE A 5 -7.23 11.60 16.17
C PHE A 5 -6.11 11.12 15.23
N GLU A 6 -4.84 11.35 15.57
CA GLU A 6 -3.70 10.83 14.80
C GLU A 6 -3.74 9.31 14.68
N HIS A 7 -3.98 8.61 15.79
CA HIS A 7 -4.07 7.15 15.77
C HIS A 7 -5.22 6.64 14.89
N TRP A 8 -6.40 7.25 15.01
CA TRP A 8 -7.53 6.92 14.15
C TRP A 8 -7.23 7.17 12.66
N TYR A 9 -6.48 8.23 12.37
CA TYR A 9 -6.11 8.59 11.01
C TYR A 9 -5.11 7.58 10.41
N GLU A 10 -4.10 7.17 11.19
CA GLU A 10 -3.15 6.11 10.83
C GLU A 10 -3.85 4.79 10.51
N GLU A 11 -4.86 4.42 11.31
CA GLU A 11 -5.66 3.23 11.09
C GLU A 11 -6.46 3.28 9.79
N LYS A 12 -6.80 4.46 9.27
CA LYS A 12 -7.60 4.63 8.05
C LYS A 12 -6.77 4.89 6.79
N LEU A 13 -5.43 4.94 6.89
CA LEU A 13 -4.54 5.12 5.74
C LEU A 13 -4.68 4.03 4.68
N TYR A 14 -5.10 2.80 5.04
CA TYR A 14 -5.33 1.73 4.06
C TYR A 14 -6.37 2.11 3.00
N LEU A 15 -7.29 3.04 3.29
CA LEU A 15 -8.27 3.54 2.31
C LEU A 15 -7.59 4.34 1.21
N VAL A 16 -6.59 5.16 1.58
CA VAL A 16 -5.78 5.95 0.66
C VAL A 16 -4.93 5.02 -0.21
N TYR A 17 -4.21 4.10 0.41
CA TYR A 17 -3.39 3.12 -0.33
C TYR A 17 -4.24 2.22 -1.23
N GLY A 18 -5.41 1.79 -0.76
CA GLY A 18 -6.36 1.00 -1.55
C GLY A 18 -6.93 1.78 -2.75
N ALA A 19 -7.10 3.09 -2.62
CA ALA A 19 -7.52 3.96 -3.72
C ALA A 19 -6.38 4.13 -4.75
N MET A 20 -5.16 4.38 -4.29
CA MET A 20 -3.98 4.50 -5.15
C MET A 20 -3.74 3.22 -5.96
N LYS A 21 -3.82 2.05 -5.30
CA LYS A 21 -3.69 0.74 -5.95
C LYS A 21 -4.79 0.50 -7.00
N LYS A 22 -6.03 0.85 -6.70
CA LYS A 22 -7.17 0.68 -7.62
C LYS A 22 -7.09 1.59 -8.85
N LEU A 23 -6.44 2.75 -8.72
CA LEU A 23 -6.31 3.72 -9.80
C LEU A 23 -5.06 3.52 -10.67
N HIS A 24 -4.20 2.55 -10.33
CA HIS A 24 -2.96 2.27 -11.05
C HIS A 24 -2.12 3.54 -11.30
N LEU A 25 -2.01 4.39 -10.27
CA LEU A 25 -1.34 5.69 -10.37
C LEU A 25 0.15 5.49 -10.70
N ARG A 26 0.66 6.25 -11.67
CA ARG A 26 2.05 6.19 -12.17
C ARG A 26 2.74 7.54 -11.91
N GLY A 27 4.01 7.52 -11.51
CA GLY A 27 4.84 8.73 -11.33
C GLY A 27 4.61 9.44 -10.01
N ASP A 28 3.59 10.30 -9.93
CA ASP A 28 3.40 11.28 -8.84
C ASP A 28 2.76 10.68 -7.57
N LEU A 29 3.32 9.58 -7.08
CA LEU A 29 2.78 8.83 -5.93
C LEU A 29 2.68 9.70 -4.67
N ASP A 30 3.66 10.55 -4.42
CA ASP A 30 3.66 11.46 -3.27
C ASP A 30 2.56 12.51 -3.37
N GLU A 31 2.30 13.04 -4.56
CA GLU A 31 1.22 14.00 -4.79
C GLU A 31 -0.13 13.33 -4.57
N PHE A 32 -0.33 12.13 -5.13
CA PHE A 32 -1.57 11.39 -4.94
C PHE A 32 -1.76 10.89 -3.52
N TYR A 33 -0.68 10.55 -2.82
CA TYR A 33 -0.72 10.24 -1.40
C TYR A 33 -1.22 11.45 -0.61
N GLN A 34 -0.65 12.64 -0.83
CA GLN A 34 -1.09 13.88 -0.19
C GLN A 34 -2.55 14.22 -0.52
N ILE A 35 -2.95 14.09 -1.80
CA ILE A 35 -4.35 14.26 -2.22
C ILE A 35 -5.26 13.28 -1.48
N GLY A 36 -4.80 12.04 -1.29
CA GLY A 36 -5.52 11.01 -0.56
C GLY A 36 -5.69 11.32 0.92
N LEU A 37 -4.63 11.81 1.58
CA LEU A 37 -4.70 12.28 2.96
C LEU A 37 -5.70 13.44 3.07
N VAL A 38 -5.54 14.49 2.28
CA VAL A 38 -6.48 15.63 2.30
C VAL A 38 -7.92 15.16 2.08
N ALA A 39 -8.15 14.24 1.14
CA ALA A 39 -9.47 13.67 0.88
C ALA A 39 -10.01 12.84 2.06
N LEU A 40 -9.18 12.07 2.76
CA LEU A 40 -9.57 11.31 3.95
C LEU A 40 -9.95 12.25 5.10
N TRP A 41 -9.21 13.34 5.27
CA TRP A 41 -9.53 14.37 6.27
C TRP A 41 -10.86 15.08 5.92
N GLU A 42 -11.04 15.51 4.68
CA GLU A 42 -12.29 16.13 4.24
C GLU A 42 -13.49 15.18 4.36
N ALA A 43 -13.30 13.89 4.09
CA ALA A 43 -14.33 12.87 4.29
C ALA A 43 -14.72 12.75 5.77
N SER A 44 -13.77 12.84 6.69
CA SER A 44 -14.04 12.82 8.15
C SER A 44 -14.94 13.98 8.60
N LEU A 45 -14.78 15.17 8.00
CA LEU A 45 -15.58 16.35 8.33
C LEU A 45 -16.98 16.33 7.69
N ARG A 46 -17.11 15.67 6.54
CA ARG A 46 -18.35 15.63 5.74
C ARG A 46 -19.20 14.39 6.00
N TYR A 47 -18.66 13.45 6.76
CA TYR A 47 -19.34 12.21 7.07
C TYR A 47 -20.59 12.46 7.91
N ASN A 48 -21.63 11.70 7.63
CA ASN A 48 -22.85 11.67 8.39
C ASN A 48 -23.16 10.20 8.69
N GLU A 49 -23.27 9.86 9.97
CA GLU A 49 -23.53 8.50 10.46
C GLU A 49 -24.82 7.88 9.90
N GLU A 50 -25.80 8.70 9.51
CA GLU A 50 -27.05 8.22 8.90
C GLU A 50 -26.86 7.68 7.46
N LYS A 51 -25.73 7.97 6.82
CA LYS A 51 -25.46 7.62 5.41
C LYS A 51 -24.70 6.31 5.21
N GLY A 52 -24.43 5.56 6.28
CA GLY A 52 -23.76 4.25 6.23
C GLY A 52 -22.35 4.29 6.81
N GLU A 53 -21.57 3.22 6.60
CA GLU A 53 -20.23 3.05 7.19
C GLU A 53 -19.21 4.06 6.65
N PHE A 54 -18.45 4.68 7.55
CA PHE A 54 -17.43 5.69 7.23
C PHE A 54 -16.44 5.22 6.16
N ASP A 55 -15.96 3.98 6.26
CA ASP A 55 -14.92 3.45 5.38
C ASP A 55 -15.38 3.39 3.92
N HIS A 56 -16.64 3.02 3.70
CA HIS A 56 -17.22 2.96 2.36
C HIS A 56 -17.37 4.36 1.75
N PHE A 57 -17.83 5.32 2.55
CA PHE A 57 -17.98 6.71 2.14
C PHE A 57 -16.61 7.35 1.86
N ALA A 58 -15.67 7.22 2.79
CA ALA A 58 -14.33 7.78 2.69
C ALA A 58 -13.57 7.18 1.50
N TYR A 59 -13.63 5.87 1.29
CA TYR A 59 -13.01 5.22 0.13
C TYR A 59 -13.52 5.78 -1.20
N SER A 60 -14.85 5.92 -1.32
CA SER A 60 -15.48 6.48 -2.52
C SER A 60 -15.10 7.95 -2.73
N TYR A 61 -15.01 8.72 -1.65
CA TYR A 61 -14.60 10.12 -1.68
C TYR A 61 -13.15 10.28 -2.15
N ILE A 62 -12.23 9.52 -1.56
CA ILE A 62 -10.79 9.51 -1.88
C ILE A 62 -10.59 9.14 -3.36
N ILE A 63 -11.22 8.06 -3.83
CA ILE A 63 -11.12 7.64 -5.24
C ILE A 63 -11.59 8.74 -6.20
N ASN A 64 -12.73 9.37 -5.91
CA ASN A 64 -13.26 10.42 -6.77
C ASN A 64 -12.36 11.66 -6.79
N ARG A 65 -11.75 11.99 -5.65
CA ARG A 65 -10.78 13.09 -5.53
C ARG A 65 -9.54 12.81 -6.38
N MET A 66 -8.95 11.63 -6.26
CA MET A 66 -7.79 11.21 -7.04
C MET A 66 -8.10 11.13 -8.55
N LYS A 67 -9.25 10.59 -8.97
CA LYS A 67 -9.68 10.59 -10.38
C LYS A 67 -9.83 11.99 -10.96
N THR A 68 -10.33 12.93 -10.17
CA THR A 68 -10.46 14.33 -10.57
C THR A 68 -9.08 14.94 -10.81
N SER A 69 -8.11 14.66 -9.94
CA SER A 69 -6.73 15.12 -10.10
C SER A 69 -6.05 14.48 -11.32
N LEU A 70 -6.19 13.17 -11.52
CA LEU A 70 -5.73 12.47 -12.73
C LEU A 70 -6.26 13.13 -14.00
N THR A 71 -7.57 13.38 -14.08
CA THR A 71 -8.19 14.01 -15.26
C THR A 71 -7.64 15.41 -15.53
N ARG A 72 -7.26 16.16 -14.48
CA ARG A 72 -6.62 17.47 -14.62
C ARG A 72 -5.17 17.35 -15.11
N MET A 73 -4.42 16.38 -14.58
CA MET A 73 -3.04 16.10 -14.97
C MET A 73 -2.95 15.61 -16.42
N THR A 74 -3.80 14.66 -16.84
CA THR A 74 -3.82 14.19 -18.23
C THR A 74 -4.10 15.33 -19.20
N LYS A 75 -5.09 16.19 -18.90
CA LYS A 75 -5.39 17.38 -19.73
C LYS A 75 -4.26 18.42 -19.74
N TYR A 76 -3.46 18.48 -18.68
CA TYR A 76 -2.28 19.35 -18.61
C TYR A 76 -1.12 18.76 -19.42
N GLN A 77 -0.85 17.46 -19.27
CA GLN A 77 0.16 16.74 -20.03
C GLN A 77 -0.13 16.68 -21.53
N GLU A 78 -1.38 16.46 -21.95
CA GLU A 78 -1.80 16.54 -23.35
C GLU A 78 -1.49 17.92 -23.99
N ARG A 79 -1.51 19.00 -23.20
CA ARG A 79 -1.13 20.34 -23.68
C ARG A 79 0.38 20.53 -23.78
N ILE A 80 1.16 19.79 -23.00
CA ILE A 80 2.64 19.87 -22.96
C ILE A 80 3.29 18.89 -23.95
N CYS A 81 2.73 17.70 -24.11
CA CYS A 81 3.27 16.62 -24.96
C CYS A 81 3.19 16.92 -26.48
N LEU A 82 2.49 17.99 -26.89
CA LEU A 82 2.55 18.49 -28.27
C LEU A 82 3.92 19.11 -28.64
N THR A 83 4.86 19.20 -27.69
CA THR A 83 6.11 19.95 -27.90
C THR A 83 7.44 19.19 -27.80
N GLU A 84 7.53 17.94 -27.31
CA GLU A 84 8.83 17.28 -27.19
C GLU A 84 8.75 15.74 -27.21
N ASP A 85 9.18 15.14 -28.33
CA ASP A 85 9.38 13.69 -28.53
C ASP A 85 10.77 13.29 -28.01
N HIS A 86 10.87 12.69 -26.81
CA HIS A 86 11.99 11.79 -26.39
C HIS A 86 11.78 11.26 -24.94
N PHE A 87 10.87 10.30 -24.68
CA PHE A 87 10.62 9.80 -23.31
C PHE A 87 10.08 8.35 -23.22
N LEU A 88 10.73 7.35 -23.82
CA LEU A 88 10.23 5.95 -23.76
C LEU A 88 11.14 4.95 -23.03
N GLU A 89 12.42 5.22 -22.81
CA GLU A 89 13.33 4.24 -22.17
C GLU A 89 13.42 4.35 -20.64
N THR A 90 13.13 5.52 -20.05
CA THR A 90 13.21 5.76 -18.59
C THR A 90 12.07 5.10 -17.79
N TYR A 91 10.96 4.78 -18.45
CA TYR A 91 9.73 4.34 -17.77
C TYR A 91 9.73 2.88 -17.29
N GLU A 92 10.50 1.98 -17.91
CA GLU A 92 10.48 0.56 -17.54
C GLU A 92 11.28 0.26 -16.25
N GLU A 93 12.38 0.99 -16.01
CA GLU A 93 13.18 0.82 -14.77
C GLU A 93 12.50 1.44 -13.54
N GLU A 94 11.84 2.59 -13.70
CA GLU A 94 11.07 3.24 -12.63
C GLU A 94 9.79 2.45 -12.28
N PHE A 95 9.22 1.73 -13.25
CA PHE A 95 8.06 0.85 -13.04
C PHE A 95 8.36 -0.28 -12.06
N SER A 96 9.47 -1.00 -12.24
CA SER A 96 9.88 -2.07 -11.32
C SER A 96 10.21 -1.54 -9.92
N LYS A 97 10.85 -0.36 -9.84
CA LYS A 97 11.25 0.24 -8.58
C LYS A 97 10.07 0.74 -7.74
N SER A 98 9.05 1.32 -8.37
CA SER A 98 7.87 1.86 -7.69
C SER A 98 6.90 0.79 -7.18
N GLU A 99 6.73 -0.32 -7.91
CA GLU A 99 5.91 -1.45 -7.46
C GLU A 99 6.53 -2.13 -6.22
N ASN A 100 7.86 -2.25 -6.18
CA ASN A 100 8.59 -2.78 -5.04
C ASN A 100 8.42 -1.91 -3.79
N VAL A 101 8.52 -0.58 -3.91
CA VAL A 101 8.36 0.34 -2.77
C VAL A 101 6.96 0.29 -2.16
N ILE A 102 5.91 0.20 -2.98
CA ILE A 102 4.52 0.08 -2.48
C ILE A 102 4.31 -1.27 -1.80
N ASN A 103 4.83 -2.35 -2.40
CA ASN A 103 4.73 -3.67 -1.79
C ASN A 103 5.51 -3.73 -0.47
N ASP A 104 6.70 -3.16 -0.39
CA ASP A 104 7.55 -3.11 0.81
C ASP A 104 6.88 -2.32 1.94
N LEU A 105 6.30 -1.15 1.64
CA LEU A 105 5.63 -0.31 2.64
C LEU A 105 4.36 -0.96 3.21
N ILE A 106 3.60 -1.64 2.34
CA ILE A 106 2.43 -2.43 2.73
C ILE A 106 2.89 -3.64 3.56
N MET A 107 3.96 -4.29 3.15
CA MET A 107 4.50 -5.46 3.81
C MET A 107 4.99 -5.14 5.22
N GLU A 108 5.82 -4.11 5.40
CA GLU A 108 6.34 -3.70 6.71
C GLU A 108 5.22 -3.33 7.71
N ASN A 109 4.13 -2.70 7.24
CA ASN A 109 2.97 -2.40 8.07
C ASN A 109 2.24 -3.65 8.57
N TYR A 110 2.21 -4.74 7.80
CA TYR A 110 1.58 -5.99 8.24
C TYR A 110 2.56 -6.92 8.98
N LEU A 111 3.86 -6.84 8.68
CA LEU A 111 4.91 -7.62 9.34
C LEU A 111 5.00 -7.30 10.84
N ARG A 112 4.67 -6.07 11.27
CA ARG A 112 4.70 -5.67 12.70
C ARG A 112 3.82 -6.55 13.61
N TYR A 113 2.79 -7.19 13.06
CA TYR A 113 1.88 -8.09 13.79
C TYR A 113 2.38 -9.54 13.86
N LEU A 114 3.47 -9.85 13.15
CA LEU A 114 4.13 -11.15 13.20
C LEU A 114 5.22 -11.17 14.27
N THR A 115 5.58 -12.36 14.76
CA THR A 115 6.77 -12.49 15.63
C THR A 115 8.05 -12.28 14.83
N LYS A 116 9.16 -11.91 15.47
CA LYS A 116 10.46 -11.70 14.80
C LYS A 116 10.84 -12.88 13.88
N ASN A 117 10.71 -14.10 14.39
CA ASN A 117 11.00 -15.33 13.64
C ASN A 117 10.07 -15.55 12.42
N GLN A 118 8.85 -15.03 12.48
CA GLN A 118 7.89 -15.07 11.36
C GLN A 118 8.22 -13.97 10.34
N GLN A 119 8.58 -12.77 10.81
CA GLN A 119 8.99 -11.67 9.94
C GLN A 119 10.22 -12.05 9.12
N GLU A 120 11.27 -12.57 9.75
CA GLU A 120 12.50 -12.99 9.07
C GLU A 120 12.22 -13.97 7.94
N VAL A 121 11.46 -15.04 8.22
CA VAL A 121 11.12 -16.04 7.19
C VAL A 121 10.30 -15.42 6.07
N ILE A 122 9.44 -14.45 6.34
CA ILE A 122 8.64 -13.80 5.30
C ILE A 122 9.50 -12.84 4.46
N ARG A 123 10.41 -12.08 5.07
CA ARG A 123 11.33 -11.21 4.33
C ARG A 123 12.23 -12.02 3.40
N GLU A 124 12.85 -13.08 3.90
CA GLU A 124 13.73 -13.91 3.06
C GLU A 124 12.98 -14.55 1.89
N ARG A 125 11.74 -15.00 2.12
CA ARG A 125 10.97 -15.76 1.13
C ARG A 125 10.25 -14.92 0.08
N TYR A 126 9.92 -13.66 0.39
CA TYR A 126 9.03 -12.84 -0.45
C TYR A 126 9.57 -11.44 -0.76
N ILE A 127 10.63 -11.00 -0.08
CA ILE A 127 11.31 -9.73 -0.38
C ILE A 127 12.67 -10.03 -1.02
N ASN A 128 13.42 -10.99 -0.47
CA ASN A 128 14.74 -11.38 -0.99
C ASN A 128 14.67 -12.55 -2.00
N ASP A 129 13.47 -13.06 -2.29
CA ASP A 129 13.21 -14.18 -3.23
C ASP A 129 14.01 -15.47 -2.97
N TYR A 130 14.41 -15.74 -1.72
CA TYR A 130 15.08 -16.99 -1.38
C TYR A 130 14.11 -18.18 -1.39
N SER A 131 14.63 -19.33 -1.85
CA SER A 131 13.96 -20.63 -1.70
C SER A 131 13.82 -21.03 -0.23
N VAL A 132 13.04 -22.08 0.03
CA VAL A 132 12.87 -22.61 1.40
C VAL A 132 14.21 -23.11 1.93
N GLU A 133 15.00 -23.75 1.07
CA GLU A 133 16.29 -24.34 1.34
C GLU A 133 17.36 -23.27 1.58
N GLU A 134 17.38 -22.21 0.76
CA GLU A 134 18.27 -21.06 0.96
C GLU A 134 17.92 -20.29 2.23
N THR A 135 16.63 -20.09 2.51
CA THR A 135 16.17 -19.46 3.75
C THR A 135 16.55 -20.28 4.97
N ALA A 136 16.44 -21.61 4.90
CA ALA A 136 16.84 -22.51 5.98
C ALA A 136 18.34 -22.39 6.27
N LYS A 137 19.16 -22.34 5.21
CA LYS A 137 20.60 -22.13 5.30
C LYS A 137 20.96 -20.74 5.83
N HIS A 138 20.30 -19.70 5.34
CA HIS A 138 20.56 -18.31 5.71
C HIS A 138 20.21 -18.03 7.18
N LEU A 139 19.06 -18.54 7.64
CA LEU A 139 18.58 -18.35 9.01
C LEU A 139 19.13 -19.40 10.00
N GLY A 140 19.91 -20.38 9.54
CA GLY A 140 20.46 -21.45 10.38
C GLY A 140 19.38 -22.34 11.03
N ILE A 141 18.24 -22.55 10.36
CA ILE A 141 17.12 -23.35 10.87
C ILE A 141 16.79 -24.51 9.92
N SER A 142 15.96 -25.47 10.38
CA SER A 142 15.55 -26.57 9.52
C SER A 142 14.54 -26.12 8.44
N VAL A 143 14.55 -26.78 7.28
CA VAL A 143 13.58 -26.57 6.19
C VAL A 143 12.13 -26.69 6.70
N ASN A 144 11.86 -27.62 7.63
CA ASN A 144 10.56 -27.74 8.27
C ASN A 144 10.21 -26.54 9.16
N ALA A 145 11.19 -25.98 9.87
CA ALA A 145 10.98 -24.76 10.65
C ALA A 145 10.63 -23.57 9.73
N VAL A 146 11.30 -23.42 8.58
CA VAL A 146 10.95 -22.42 7.57
C VAL A 146 9.50 -22.60 7.12
N LYS A 147 9.13 -23.81 6.66
CA LYS A 147 7.76 -24.11 6.18
C LYS A 147 6.69 -23.81 7.22
N ASN A 148 6.90 -24.24 8.47
CA ASN A 148 5.96 -24.01 9.57
C ASN A 148 5.82 -22.52 9.90
N ARG A 149 6.94 -21.80 10.01
CA ARG A 149 6.94 -20.35 10.27
C ARG A 149 6.26 -19.57 9.15
N THR A 150 6.53 -19.90 7.88
CA THR A 150 5.85 -19.30 6.72
C THR A 150 4.34 -19.54 6.79
N ARG A 151 3.91 -20.78 7.01
CA ARG A 151 2.49 -21.12 7.08
C ARG A 151 1.76 -20.35 8.19
N ASP A 152 2.35 -20.31 9.38
CA ASP A 152 1.73 -19.66 10.53
C ASP A 152 1.72 -18.13 10.38
N ALA A 153 2.75 -17.56 9.76
CA ALA A 153 2.81 -16.16 9.38
C ALA A 153 1.70 -15.79 8.36
N LEU A 154 1.59 -16.54 7.26
CA LEU A 154 0.55 -16.32 6.25
C LEU A 154 -0.87 -16.47 6.83
N LYS A 155 -1.07 -17.43 7.73
CA LYS A 155 -2.35 -17.62 8.43
C LYS A 155 -2.71 -16.40 9.28
N LYS A 156 -1.74 -15.82 9.99
CA LYS A 156 -1.95 -14.58 10.75
C LYS A 156 -2.26 -13.43 9.81
N LEU A 157 -1.41 -13.15 8.83
CA LEU A 157 -1.60 -12.08 7.85
C LEU A 157 -3.00 -12.13 7.20
N ARG A 158 -3.47 -13.34 6.85
CA ARG A 158 -4.81 -13.53 6.29
C ARG A 158 -5.94 -13.13 7.24
N LYS A 159 -5.79 -13.34 8.56
CA LYS A 159 -6.78 -12.87 9.54
C LYS A 159 -6.77 -11.35 9.66
N ILE A 160 -5.59 -10.74 9.63
CA ILE A 160 -5.44 -9.28 9.65
C ILE A 160 -6.19 -8.64 8.48
N LEU A 161 -5.95 -9.17 7.28
CA LEU A 161 -6.58 -8.67 6.05
C LEU A 161 -8.10 -8.87 6.02
N LYS A 162 -8.64 -9.75 6.86
CA LYS A 162 -10.08 -9.97 7.01
C LYS A 162 -10.71 -9.18 8.17
N GLY A 163 -9.91 -8.43 8.94
CA GLY A 163 -10.38 -7.75 10.16
C GLY A 163 -10.76 -8.69 11.30
N GLU A 164 -10.21 -9.92 11.31
CA GLU A 164 -10.52 -10.97 12.31
C GLU A 164 -9.50 -11.01 13.47
N MET A 165 -8.82 -9.88 13.78
CA MET A 165 -7.86 -9.77 14.89
C MET A 165 -8.40 -8.96 16.05
#